data_AF-A0A4W5PPS6-F1
#
_entry.id   AF-A0A4W5PPS6-F1
#
_cell.length_a   1.000
_cell.length_b   1.000
_cell.length_c   1.000
_cell.angle_alpha   90.00
_cell.angle_beta   90.00
_cell.angle_gamma   90.00
#
_symmetry.space_group_name_H-M   'P 1'
#
loop_
_entity.id
_entity.type
_entity.pdbx_description
1 polymer ?
#
loop_
_entity_poly.entity_id
_entity_poly.type
_entity_poly.pdbx_seq_one_letter_code
_entity_poly.pdbx_strand_id
1 'polypeptide(L)'
;MECSLIYLEGLILNEIVQLGHLHINLIASTNQLATFYSRLRACHVVICLQILVEHAGRWKTEEEPLPLLEAYTVAILSYAKATSCLSSECENVPLVLENLAMSCLELLLSLPEHVPDALWGEFQSSVKLAHSLLQENGNTQLHMLSAMAQAPGVWNNSTLCSILSNEIPEIDRVNEFLQMEGPTLLNMRIKHLIKQNQAEKAAVLAKMCSAYPEYEGKGNFKQTYFVCLCVTKTQEQLMQEVSE
;
A
#
# COMPACT_ATOMS: atom_id res chain seq x y z
N MET A 1 8.13 25.54 22.05
CA MET A 1 9.10 24.43 22.05
C MET A 1 8.67 23.27 21.13
N GLU A 2 7.61 23.45 20.33
CA GLU A 2 7.11 22.47 19.35
C GLU A 2 7.64 22.72 17.92
N CYS A 3 7.94 23.97 17.53
CA CYS A 3 8.52 24.26 16.21
C CYS A 3 9.93 23.68 15.97
N SER A 4 10.67 23.36 17.04
CA SER A 4 12.04 22.84 16.94
C SER A 4 12.09 21.34 16.65
N LEU A 5 11.05 20.58 17.04
CA LEU A 5 10.96 19.14 16.77
C LEU A 5 10.53 18.87 15.31
N ILE A 6 9.57 19.63 14.80
CA ILE A 6 9.09 19.53 13.41
C ILE A 6 10.24 19.78 12.41
N TYR A 7 11.10 20.76 12.70
CA TYR A 7 12.25 21.08 11.85
C TYR A 7 13.31 19.98 11.85
N LEU A 8 13.52 19.32 13.00
CA LEU A 8 14.42 18.17 13.13
C LEU A 8 13.86 16.92 12.45
N GLU A 9 12.55 16.70 12.50
CA GLU A 9 11.87 15.58 11.85
C GLU A 9 11.88 15.71 10.32
N GLY A 10 11.64 16.91 9.78
CA GLY A 10 11.79 17.20 8.34
C GLY A 10 13.23 17.10 7.84
N LEU A 11 14.22 17.46 8.68
CA LEU A 11 15.64 17.28 8.39
C LEU A 11 16.02 15.79 8.33
N ILE A 12 15.53 14.97 9.26
CA ILE A 12 15.76 13.52 9.25
C ILE A 12 15.13 12.88 8.02
N LEU A 13 13.93 13.31 7.63
CA LEU A 13 13.26 12.81 6.42
C LEU A 13 14.05 13.16 5.16
N ASN A 14 14.48 14.42 5.04
CA ASN A 14 15.27 14.89 3.91
C ASN A 14 16.64 14.20 3.89
N GLU A 15 17.27 13.94 5.04
CA GLU A 15 18.49 13.15 5.12
C GLU A 15 18.27 11.68 4.74
N ILE A 16 17.17 11.03 5.17
CA ILE A 16 16.84 9.65 4.76
C ILE A 16 16.58 9.58 3.26
N VAL A 17 15.82 10.53 2.70
CA VAL A 17 15.52 10.63 1.27
C VAL A 17 16.80 10.90 0.49
N GLN A 18 17.63 11.86 0.92
CA GLN A 18 18.93 12.15 0.30
C GLN A 18 19.90 10.97 0.39
N LEU A 19 19.98 10.29 1.54
CA LEU A 19 20.78 9.08 1.71
C LEU A 19 20.26 7.96 0.80
N GLY A 20 18.94 7.81 0.66
CA GLY A 20 18.31 6.86 -0.25
C GLY A 20 18.56 7.17 -1.74
N HIS A 21 18.49 8.43 -2.16
CA HIS A 21 18.85 8.85 -3.52
C HIS A 21 20.34 8.67 -3.81
N LEU A 22 21.21 9.03 -2.87
CA LEU A 22 22.65 8.80 -2.95
C LEU A 22 22.94 7.29 -3.06
N HIS A 23 22.21 6.46 -2.31
CA HIS A 23 22.28 4.99 -2.35
C HIS A 23 21.83 4.39 -3.70
N ILE A 24 20.75 4.90 -4.30
CA ILE A 24 20.27 4.51 -5.65
C ILE A 24 21.37 4.74 -6.70
N ASN A 25 22.05 5.87 -6.65
CA ASN A 25 23.10 6.24 -7.60
C ASN A 25 24.38 5.42 -7.41
N LEU A 26 24.72 5.05 -6.16
CA LEU A 26 25.94 4.30 -5.86
C LEU A 26 25.84 2.80 -6.19
N ILE A 27 24.66 2.18 -6.05
CA ILE A 27 24.43 0.77 -6.43
C ILE A 27 24.70 0.53 -7.93
N ALA A 28 24.44 1.53 -8.79
CA ALA A 28 24.65 1.42 -10.23
C ALA A 28 26.12 1.31 -10.68
N SER A 29 27.10 1.45 -9.77
CA SER A 29 28.48 1.80 -10.14
C SER A 29 29.62 0.84 -9.76
N THR A 30 29.42 -0.32 -9.11
CA THR A 30 30.59 -1.06 -8.52
C THR A 30 30.74 -2.55 -8.82
N ASN A 31 31.98 -2.92 -9.20
CA ASN A 31 32.55 -4.25 -9.49
C ASN A 31 33.06 -5.02 -8.23
N GLN A 32 33.34 -6.31 -8.43
CA GLN A 32 33.56 -7.45 -7.51
C GLN A 32 34.39 -7.34 -6.20
N LEU A 33 35.02 -6.22 -5.80
CA LEU A 33 35.56 -6.05 -4.43
C LEU A 33 34.47 -5.67 -3.39
N ALA A 34 33.23 -5.54 -3.85
CA ALA A 34 32.11 -4.88 -3.18
C ALA A 34 31.27 -5.76 -2.23
N THR A 35 31.54 -7.07 -2.08
CA THR A 35 30.63 -8.01 -1.39
C THR A 35 30.52 -7.87 0.13
N PHE A 36 31.57 -7.41 0.82
CA PHE A 36 31.51 -7.14 2.26
C PHE A 36 30.85 -5.79 2.57
N TYR A 37 31.21 -4.75 1.81
CA TYR A 37 30.56 -3.45 1.90
C TYR A 37 29.10 -3.50 1.44
N SER A 38 28.74 -4.32 0.45
CA SER A 38 27.35 -4.51 0.02
C SER A 38 26.51 -5.17 1.10
N ARG A 39 27.06 -6.13 1.86
CA ARG A 39 26.38 -6.76 3.02
C ARG A 39 26.21 -5.78 4.18
N LEU A 40 27.25 -5.04 4.56
CA LEU A 40 27.17 -4.03 5.62
C LEU A 40 26.21 -2.88 5.23
N ARG A 41 26.13 -2.54 3.94
CA ARG A 41 25.19 -1.54 3.40
C ARG A 41 23.75 -2.06 3.34
N ALA A 42 23.56 -3.32 2.96
CA ALA A 42 22.23 -3.95 2.99
C ALA A 42 21.67 -4.02 4.43
N CYS A 43 22.52 -4.26 5.43
CA CYS A 43 22.13 -4.13 6.84
C CYS A 43 21.74 -2.68 7.22
N HIS A 44 22.45 -1.66 6.73
CA HIS A 44 22.05 -0.25 6.96
C HIS A 44 20.70 0.08 6.30
N VAL A 45 20.41 -0.47 5.12
CA VAL A 45 19.09 -0.34 4.49
C VAL A 45 18.01 -0.97 5.37
N VAL A 46 18.23 -2.18 5.88
CA VAL A 46 17.28 -2.82 6.81
C VAL A 46 17.10 -2.00 8.09
N ILE A 47 18.16 -1.39 8.63
CA ILE A 47 18.08 -0.49 9.79
C ILE A 47 17.29 0.79 9.46
N CYS A 48 17.55 1.41 8.31
CA CYS A 48 16.79 2.58 7.86
C CYS A 48 15.31 2.24 7.62
N LEU A 49 15.00 1.05 7.09
CA LEU A 49 13.64 0.57 6.91
C LEU A 49 12.94 0.30 8.24
N GLN A 50 13.66 -0.29 9.20
CA GLN A 50 13.16 -0.51 10.56
C GLN A 50 12.86 0.84 11.25
N ILE A 51 13.76 1.81 11.11
CA ILE A 51 13.55 3.19 11.60
C ILE A 51 12.34 3.82 10.90
N LEU A 52 12.21 3.69 9.59
CA LEU A 52 11.09 4.25 8.85
C LEU A 52 9.75 3.64 9.28
N VAL A 53 9.69 2.32 9.49
CA VAL A 53 8.51 1.63 10.03
C VAL A 53 8.21 2.06 11.47
N GLU A 54 9.22 2.14 12.34
CA GLU A 54 9.07 2.55 13.74
C GLU A 54 8.68 4.03 13.89
N HIS A 55 9.13 4.90 13.00
CA HIS A 55 8.86 6.32 13.03
C HIS A 55 7.63 6.74 12.22
N ALA A 56 7.26 6.03 11.14
CA ALA A 56 6.02 6.30 10.38
C ALA A 56 4.77 6.12 11.25
N GLY A 57 4.79 5.21 12.23
CA GLY A 57 3.71 5.08 13.22
C GLY A 57 3.60 6.26 14.21
N ARG A 58 4.61 7.12 14.28
CA ARG A 58 4.64 8.33 15.13
C ARG A 58 4.42 9.61 14.34
N TRP A 59 4.61 9.57 13.02
CA TRP A 59 4.31 10.70 12.17
C TRP A 59 2.80 10.84 12.10
N LYS A 60 2.29 11.99 12.53
CA LYS A 60 0.90 12.33 12.30
C LYS A 60 0.73 12.40 10.79
N THR A 61 0.12 11.36 10.24
CA THR A 61 -0.31 11.23 8.84
C THR A 61 -1.15 12.41 8.36
N GLU A 62 -1.64 13.23 9.30
CA GLU A 62 -2.43 14.44 9.08
C GLU A 62 -1.61 15.68 8.70
N GLU A 63 -0.32 15.77 9.05
CA GLU A 63 0.45 17.01 8.88
C GLU A 63 1.21 17.08 7.53
N GLU A 64 1.89 16.01 7.09
CA GLU A 64 2.62 15.98 5.80
C GLU A 64 2.67 14.57 5.14
N PRO A 65 1.62 14.14 4.43
CA PRO A 65 1.53 12.78 3.90
C PRO A 65 2.34 12.51 2.61
N LEU A 66 2.65 13.55 1.82
CA LEU A 66 3.38 13.40 0.55
C LEU A 66 4.87 13.09 0.74
N PRO A 67 5.61 13.79 1.63
CA PRO A 67 7.01 13.44 1.90
C PRO A 67 7.16 12.02 2.49
N LEU A 68 6.17 11.55 3.25
CA LEU A 68 6.14 10.18 3.74
C LEU A 68 5.93 9.17 2.58
N LEU A 69 5.13 9.50 1.57
CA LEU A 69 5.00 8.67 0.37
C LEU A 69 6.34 8.56 -0.39
N GLU A 70 7.06 9.67 -0.54
CA GLU A 70 8.42 9.68 -1.12
C GLU A 70 9.37 8.77 -0.31
N ALA A 71 9.32 8.89 1.01
CA ALA A 71 10.14 8.08 1.90
C ALA A 71 9.84 6.58 1.76
N TYR A 72 8.56 6.17 1.70
CA TYR A 72 8.17 4.79 1.38
C TYR A 72 8.64 4.36 -0.01
N THR A 73 8.52 5.22 -1.01
CA THR A 73 8.94 4.95 -2.39
C THR A 73 10.43 4.58 -2.43
N VAL A 74 11.26 5.42 -1.83
CA VAL A 74 12.71 5.24 -1.75
C VAL A 74 13.06 4.00 -0.92
N ALA A 75 12.37 3.78 0.19
CA ALA A 75 12.54 2.62 1.07
C ALA A 75 12.29 1.29 0.34
N ILE A 76 11.13 1.16 -0.32
CA ILE A 76 10.73 -0.04 -1.06
C ILE A 76 11.71 -0.34 -2.19
N LEU A 77 12.06 0.68 -2.99
CA LEU A 77 12.99 0.50 -4.11
C LEU A 77 14.40 0.14 -3.62
N SER A 78 14.85 0.75 -2.54
CA SER A 78 16.15 0.46 -1.93
C SER A 78 16.21 -0.96 -1.40
N TYR A 79 15.13 -1.44 -0.75
CA TYR A 79 15.02 -2.82 -0.31
C TYR A 79 15.14 -3.77 -1.49
N ALA A 80 14.33 -3.58 -2.54
CA ALA A 80 14.28 -4.47 -3.70
C ALA A 80 15.64 -4.58 -4.41
N LYS A 81 16.38 -3.46 -4.53
CA LYS A 81 17.74 -3.45 -5.07
C LYS A 81 18.77 -4.13 -4.15
N ALA A 82 18.55 -4.11 -2.84
CA ALA A 82 19.43 -4.75 -1.87
C ALA A 82 19.12 -6.23 -1.67
N THR A 83 17.94 -6.73 -2.07
CA THR A 83 17.48 -8.10 -1.83
C THR A 83 18.48 -9.15 -2.32
N SER A 84 19.11 -8.95 -3.48
CA SER A 84 20.13 -9.88 -4.00
C SER A 84 21.43 -9.91 -3.18
N CYS A 85 21.65 -8.95 -2.31
CA CYS A 85 22.83 -8.83 -1.43
C CYS A 85 22.56 -9.27 0.01
N LEU A 86 21.30 -9.47 0.40
CA LEU A 86 20.90 -9.95 1.72
C LEU A 86 21.14 -11.47 1.80
N SER A 87 21.75 -11.96 2.88
CA SER A 87 21.90 -13.40 3.08
C SER A 87 20.55 -14.01 3.46
N SER A 88 20.34 -15.28 3.10
CA SER A 88 19.18 -16.08 3.56
C SER A 88 19.11 -16.24 5.07
N GLU A 89 20.17 -15.86 5.80
CA GLU A 89 20.27 -15.91 7.26
C GLU A 89 19.61 -14.69 7.94
N CYS A 90 19.23 -13.66 7.19
CA CYS A 90 18.45 -12.55 7.73
C CYS A 90 16.96 -12.93 7.81
N GLU A 91 16.59 -13.73 8.82
CA GLU A 91 15.26 -14.35 9.00
C GLU A 91 14.08 -13.37 8.99
N ASN A 92 14.29 -12.09 9.28
CA ASN A 92 13.23 -11.08 9.35
C ASN A 92 13.04 -10.27 8.05
N VAL A 93 13.83 -10.51 7.02
CA VAL A 93 13.89 -9.65 5.82
C VAL A 93 12.55 -9.61 5.06
N PRO A 94 11.87 -10.73 4.76
CA PRO A 94 10.56 -10.70 4.09
C PRO A 94 9.46 -10.02 4.92
N LEU A 95 9.49 -10.20 6.25
CA LEU A 95 8.52 -9.60 7.17
C LEU A 95 8.65 -8.07 7.21
N VAL A 96 9.87 -7.54 7.17
CA VAL A 96 10.11 -6.08 7.12
C VAL A 96 9.50 -5.48 5.85
N LEU A 97 9.67 -6.14 4.70
CA LEU A 97 9.07 -5.67 3.45
C LEU A 97 7.55 -5.74 3.48
N GLU A 98 6.98 -6.82 4.02
CA GLU A 98 5.53 -6.96 4.18
C GLU A 98 4.97 -5.84 5.06
N ASN A 99 5.58 -5.57 6.22
CA ASN A 99 5.19 -4.47 7.09
C ASN A 99 5.30 -3.11 6.39
N LEU A 100 6.40 -2.87 5.67
CA LEU A 100 6.62 -1.64 4.92
C LEU A 100 5.54 -1.44 3.84
N ALA A 101 5.22 -2.49 3.09
CA ALA A 101 4.17 -2.46 2.08
C ALA A 101 2.79 -2.19 2.71
N MET A 102 2.49 -2.84 3.83
CA MET A 102 1.24 -2.64 4.56
C MET A 102 1.09 -1.20 5.09
N SER A 103 2.12 -0.65 5.74
CA SER A 103 2.08 0.73 6.21
C SER A 103 1.98 1.74 5.06
N CYS A 104 2.63 1.45 3.93
CA CYS A 104 2.49 2.27 2.72
C CYS A 104 1.05 2.23 2.17
N LEU A 105 0.40 1.05 2.13
CA LEU A 105 -1.01 0.93 1.73
C LEU A 105 -1.95 1.72 2.65
N GLU A 106 -1.72 1.69 3.96
CA GLU A 106 -2.50 2.46 4.94
C GLU A 106 -2.35 3.97 4.73
N LEU A 107 -1.13 4.43 4.47
CA LEU A 107 -0.85 5.81 4.08
C LEU A 107 -1.61 6.16 2.80
N LEU A 108 -1.46 5.36 1.74
CA LEU A 108 -2.06 5.60 0.42
C LEU A 108 -3.57 5.79 0.53
N LEU A 109 -4.25 4.94 1.30
CA LEU A 109 -5.69 5.07 1.53
C LEU A 109 -6.04 6.36 2.27
N SER A 110 -5.14 6.88 3.09
CA SER A 110 -5.31 8.10 3.89
C SER A 110 -4.81 9.37 3.21
N LEU A 111 -4.27 9.27 1.99
CA LEU A 111 -3.81 10.42 1.23
C LEU A 111 -5.00 11.33 0.83
N PRO A 112 -4.73 12.63 0.60
CA PRO A 112 -5.72 13.50 -0.02
C PRO A 112 -6.12 12.96 -1.40
N GLU A 113 -7.32 13.34 -1.86
CA GLU A 113 -7.88 12.90 -3.14
C GLU A 113 -6.98 13.22 -4.35
N HIS A 114 -6.13 14.26 -4.22
CA HIS A 114 -5.17 14.64 -5.24
C HIS A 114 -3.72 14.48 -4.74
N VAL A 115 -3.02 13.52 -5.34
CA VAL A 115 -1.56 13.39 -5.28
C VAL A 115 -0.97 14.03 -6.54
N PRO A 116 0.09 14.86 -6.45
CA PRO A 116 0.71 15.43 -7.64
C PRO A 116 1.15 14.36 -8.65
N ASP A 117 0.83 14.55 -9.93
CA ASP A 117 1.09 13.55 -10.99
C ASP A 117 2.55 13.12 -11.08
N ALA A 118 3.49 14.06 -10.86
CA ALA A 118 4.92 13.77 -10.84
C ALA A 118 5.28 12.77 -9.73
N LEU A 119 4.80 13.02 -8.51
CA LEU A 119 5.03 12.16 -7.35
C LEU A 119 4.36 10.79 -7.55
N TRP A 120 3.11 10.77 -8.05
CA TRP A 120 2.42 9.51 -8.33
C TRP A 120 3.16 8.70 -9.40
N GLY A 121 3.58 9.32 -10.49
CA GLY A 121 4.34 8.66 -11.56
C GLY A 121 5.68 8.07 -11.09
N GLU A 122 6.39 8.77 -10.21
CA GLU A 122 7.60 8.27 -9.56
C GLU A 122 7.32 7.07 -8.65
N PHE A 123 6.27 7.15 -7.84
CA PHE A 123 5.82 6.05 -7.00
C PHE A 123 5.48 4.81 -7.84
N GLN A 124 4.65 4.96 -8.89
CA GLN A 124 4.27 3.87 -9.78
C GLN A 124 5.47 3.20 -10.44
N SER A 125 6.39 4.01 -10.98
CA SER A 125 7.58 3.51 -11.67
C SER A 125 8.51 2.76 -10.71
N SER A 126 8.67 3.28 -9.49
CA SER A 126 9.50 2.69 -8.44
C SER A 126 8.92 1.39 -7.90
N VAL A 127 7.62 1.35 -7.61
CA VAL A 127 6.92 0.14 -7.16
C VAL A 127 6.95 -0.94 -8.24
N LYS A 128 6.71 -0.57 -9.51
CA LYS A 128 6.79 -1.51 -10.64
C LYS A 128 8.17 -2.14 -10.74
N LEU A 129 9.24 -1.32 -10.70
CA LEU A 129 10.61 -1.81 -10.74
C LEU A 129 10.95 -2.69 -9.53
N ALA A 130 10.58 -2.24 -8.33
CA ALA A 130 10.79 -3.00 -7.10
C ALA A 130 10.08 -4.36 -7.14
N HIS A 131 8.83 -4.39 -7.63
CA HIS A 131 8.06 -5.62 -7.76
C HIS A 131 8.74 -6.61 -8.72
N SER A 132 9.21 -6.15 -9.88
CA SER A 132 9.94 -7.01 -10.82
C SER A 132 11.21 -7.59 -10.21
N LEU A 133 12.04 -6.78 -9.55
CA LEU A 133 13.26 -7.23 -8.88
C LEU A 133 12.98 -8.27 -7.77
N LEU A 134 11.89 -8.07 -7.02
CA LEU A 134 11.50 -8.98 -5.95
C LEU A 134 10.97 -10.31 -6.51
N GLN A 135 10.18 -10.27 -7.57
CA GLN A 135 9.66 -11.47 -8.24
C GLN A 135 10.76 -12.35 -8.82
N GLU A 136 11.81 -11.75 -9.39
CA GLU A 136 13.01 -12.48 -9.85
C GLU A 136 13.67 -13.29 -8.72
N ASN A 137 13.54 -12.81 -7.48
CA ASN A 137 14.04 -13.46 -6.27
C ASN A 137 12.97 -14.28 -5.52
N GLY A 138 11.81 -14.52 -6.12
CA GLY A 138 10.71 -15.31 -5.54
C GLY A 138 9.91 -14.59 -4.43
N ASN A 139 10.09 -13.29 -4.24
CA ASN A 139 9.40 -12.49 -3.22
C ASN A 139 8.08 -11.93 -3.78
N THR A 140 6.98 -12.13 -3.05
CA THR A 140 5.61 -11.73 -3.46
C THR A 140 5.00 -10.65 -2.56
N GLN A 141 5.72 -10.18 -1.55
CA GLN A 141 5.22 -9.27 -0.51
C GLN A 141 4.71 -7.93 -1.07
N LEU A 142 5.24 -7.50 -2.23
CA LEU A 142 4.85 -6.23 -2.86
C LEU A 142 3.64 -6.35 -3.80
N HIS A 143 3.02 -7.53 -3.95
CA HIS A 143 1.93 -7.75 -4.91
C HIS A 143 0.76 -6.79 -4.74
N MET A 144 0.25 -6.61 -3.50
CA MET A 144 -0.89 -5.71 -3.24
C MET A 144 -0.56 -4.25 -3.55
N LEU A 145 0.64 -3.79 -3.18
CA LEU A 145 1.07 -2.42 -3.47
C LEU A 145 1.22 -2.20 -4.97
N SER A 146 1.76 -3.19 -5.68
CA SER A 146 1.86 -3.20 -7.15
C SER A 146 0.48 -3.15 -7.80
N ALA A 147 -0.50 -3.92 -7.31
CA ALA A 147 -1.87 -3.88 -7.79
C ALA A 147 -2.50 -2.48 -7.64
N MET A 148 -2.37 -1.86 -6.47
CA MET A 148 -2.87 -0.49 -6.24
C MET A 148 -2.20 0.55 -7.14
N ALA A 149 -0.87 0.44 -7.32
CA ALA A 149 -0.09 1.37 -8.12
C ALA A 149 -0.37 1.27 -9.63
N GLN A 150 -1.09 0.26 -10.13
CA GLN A 150 -1.46 0.19 -11.55
C GLN A 150 -2.48 1.25 -11.97
N ALA A 151 -3.27 1.77 -11.03
CA ALA A 151 -4.27 2.79 -11.30
C ALA A 151 -3.65 4.21 -11.33
N PRO A 152 -4.27 5.18 -12.04
CA PRO A 152 -3.84 6.59 -12.03
C PRO A 152 -3.93 7.28 -10.65
N GLY A 153 -4.49 6.62 -9.66
CA GLY A 153 -4.60 7.09 -8.29
C GLY A 153 -5.21 6.00 -7.41
N VAL A 154 -5.10 6.18 -6.09
CA VAL A 154 -5.52 5.17 -5.09
C VAL A 154 -6.99 4.79 -5.27
N TRP A 155 -7.87 5.73 -5.61
CA TRP A 155 -9.30 5.51 -5.78
C TRP A 155 -9.77 5.64 -7.25
N ASN A 156 -8.84 5.76 -8.20
CA ASN A 156 -9.12 6.17 -9.58
C ASN A 156 -9.08 4.99 -10.57
N ASN A 157 -9.20 3.75 -10.08
CA ASN A 157 -9.43 2.59 -10.93
C ASN A 157 -10.86 2.66 -11.50
N SER A 158 -11.03 2.56 -12.82
CA SER A 158 -12.35 2.73 -13.46
C SER A 158 -13.39 1.73 -12.96
N THR A 159 -13.01 0.47 -12.76
CA THR A 159 -13.91 -0.57 -12.25
C THR A 159 -14.31 -0.28 -10.81
N LEU A 160 -13.35 0.13 -9.98
CA LEU A 160 -13.63 0.56 -8.61
C LEU A 160 -14.59 1.76 -8.59
N CYS A 161 -14.34 2.80 -9.39
CA CYS A 161 -15.20 3.98 -9.46
C CYS A 161 -16.64 3.62 -9.85
N SER A 162 -16.84 2.74 -10.83
CA SER A 162 -18.17 2.26 -11.23
C SER A 162 -18.86 1.47 -10.12
N ILE A 163 -18.13 0.57 -9.43
CA ILE A 163 -18.66 -0.16 -8.26
C ILE A 163 -19.10 0.82 -7.17
N LEU A 164 -18.24 1.78 -6.80
CA LEU A 164 -18.54 2.74 -5.72
C LEU A 164 -19.67 3.73 -6.09
N SER A 165 -19.96 3.89 -7.37
CA SER A 165 -21.07 4.71 -7.87
C SER A 165 -22.36 3.92 -8.03
N ASN A 166 -22.37 2.63 -7.66
CA ASN A 166 -23.47 1.70 -7.84
C ASN A 166 -23.94 1.57 -9.31
N GLU A 167 -23.01 1.78 -10.24
CA GLU A 167 -23.19 1.42 -11.64
C GLU A 167 -23.06 -0.11 -11.77
N ILE A 168 -23.57 -0.69 -12.86
CA ILE A 168 -23.46 -2.13 -13.14
C ILE A 168 -22.28 -2.35 -14.10
N PRO A 169 -21.04 -2.51 -13.59
CA PRO A 169 -19.91 -2.89 -14.44
C PRO A 169 -20.09 -4.32 -14.97
N GLU A 170 -19.47 -4.59 -16.11
CA GLU A 170 -19.36 -5.92 -16.69
C GLU A 170 -18.73 -6.89 -15.68
N ILE A 171 -19.37 -8.05 -15.45
CA ILE A 171 -19.00 -8.97 -14.38
C ILE A 171 -17.57 -9.49 -14.51
N ASP A 172 -17.11 -9.71 -15.75
CA ASP A 172 -15.75 -10.17 -16.02
C ASP A 172 -14.71 -9.11 -15.61
N ARG A 173 -14.97 -7.82 -15.87
CA ARG A 173 -14.11 -6.72 -15.41
C ARG A 173 -14.06 -6.59 -13.90
N VAL A 174 -15.19 -6.86 -13.24
CA VAL A 174 -15.24 -6.90 -11.77
C VAL A 174 -14.39 -8.06 -11.25
N ASN A 175 -14.54 -9.25 -11.81
CA ASN A 175 -13.79 -10.43 -11.39
C ASN A 175 -12.29 -10.23 -11.57
N GLU A 176 -11.85 -9.65 -12.70
CA GLU A 176 -10.44 -9.29 -12.94
C GLU A 176 -9.93 -8.28 -11.90
N PHE A 177 -10.72 -7.25 -11.59
CA PHE A 177 -10.38 -6.25 -10.57
C PHE A 177 -10.26 -6.88 -9.17
N LEU A 178 -11.22 -7.72 -8.78
CA LEU A 178 -11.19 -8.42 -7.49
C LEU A 178 -10.00 -9.37 -7.41
N GLN A 179 -9.71 -10.12 -8.48
CA GLN A 179 -8.54 -10.98 -8.53
C GLN A 179 -7.23 -10.19 -8.39
N MET A 180 -7.14 -9.02 -9.05
CA MET A 180 -5.95 -8.16 -9.03
C MET A 180 -5.69 -7.58 -7.63
N GLU A 181 -6.69 -6.96 -6.99
CA GLU A 181 -6.50 -6.32 -5.68
C GLU A 181 -6.40 -7.35 -4.54
N GLY A 182 -7.17 -8.43 -4.61
CA GLY A 182 -7.20 -9.46 -3.58
C GLY A 182 -7.97 -9.04 -2.31
N PRO A 183 -8.30 -10.02 -1.45
CA PRO A 183 -9.24 -9.81 -0.35
C PRO A 183 -8.70 -8.90 0.75
N THR A 184 -7.39 -8.88 0.98
CA THR A 184 -6.77 -8.03 2.01
C THR A 184 -6.89 -6.56 1.66
N LEU A 185 -6.50 -6.16 0.45
CA LEU A 185 -6.58 -4.78 0.00
C LEU A 185 -8.03 -4.28 -0.04
N LEU A 186 -8.95 -5.09 -0.57
CA LEU A 186 -10.37 -4.74 -0.59
C LEU A 186 -10.94 -4.55 0.82
N ASN A 187 -10.54 -5.38 1.80
CA ASN A 187 -10.92 -5.15 3.19
C ASN A 187 -10.39 -3.83 3.75
N MET A 188 -9.16 -3.44 3.40
CA MET A 188 -8.59 -2.15 3.81
C MET A 188 -9.39 -0.98 3.22
N ARG A 189 -9.76 -1.05 1.93
CA ARG A 189 -10.62 -0.04 1.28
C ARG A 189 -11.97 0.07 1.97
N ILE A 190 -12.64 -1.05 2.24
CA ILE A 190 -13.94 -1.08 2.91
C ILE A 190 -13.85 -0.44 4.31
N LYS A 191 -12.84 -0.82 5.10
CA LYS A 191 -12.60 -0.22 6.42
C LYS A 191 -12.36 1.28 6.33
N HIS A 192 -11.60 1.72 5.31
CA HIS A 192 -11.35 3.14 5.09
C HIS A 192 -12.65 3.90 4.75
N LEU A 193 -13.48 3.37 3.83
CA LEU A 193 -14.77 3.96 3.47
C LEU A 193 -15.68 4.10 4.69
N ILE A 194 -15.76 3.07 5.55
CA ILE A 194 -16.52 3.12 6.80
C ILE A 194 -15.99 4.23 7.73
N LYS A 195 -14.66 4.32 7.90
CA LYS A 195 -14.02 5.37 8.71
C LYS A 195 -14.34 6.78 8.21
N GLN A 196 -14.50 6.96 6.90
CA GLN A 196 -14.87 8.23 6.26
C GLN A 196 -16.38 8.48 6.20
N ASN A 197 -17.20 7.72 6.94
CA ASN A 197 -18.67 7.78 6.92
C ASN A 197 -19.29 7.51 5.54
N GLN A 198 -18.60 6.80 4.65
CA GLN A 198 -19.09 6.38 3.33
C GLN A 198 -19.62 4.94 3.37
N ALA A 199 -20.49 4.64 4.34
CA ALA A 199 -21.00 3.29 4.59
C ALA A 199 -21.77 2.70 3.41
N GLU A 200 -22.45 3.51 2.60
CA GLU A 200 -23.15 3.06 1.38
C GLU A 200 -22.18 2.50 0.34
N LYS A 201 -21.10 3.25 0.05
CA LYS A 201 -20.02 2.81 -0.84
C LYS A 201 -19.33 1.55 -0.32
N ALA A 202 -19.10 1.49 1.00
CA ALA A 202 -18.55 0.32 1.66
C ALA A 202 -19.46 -0.91 1.51
N ALA A 203 -20.79 -0.73 1.63
CA ALA A 203 -21.75 -1.81 1.43
C ALA A 203 -21.71 -2.35 0.00
N VAL A 204 -21.71 -1.48 -1.01
CA VAL A 204 -21.67 -1.92 -2.42
C VAL A 204 -20.39 -2.70 -2.71
N LEU A 205 -19.23 -2.21 -2.28
CA LEU A 205 -17.96 -2.92 -2.47
C LEU A 205 -17.94 -4.26 -1.72
N ALA A 206 -18.44 -4.31 -0.47
CA ALA A 206 -18.54 -5.53 0.32
C ALA A 206 -19.50 -6.56 -0.31
N LYS A 207 -20.61 -6.10 -0.91
CA LYS A 207 -21.55 -6.96 -1.65
C LYS A 207 -20.86 -7.65 -2.82
N MET A 208 -20.15 -6.88 -3.66
CA MET A 208 -19.39 -7.43 -4.79
C MET A 208 -18.33 -8.43 -4.35
N CYS A 209 -17.58 -8.13 -3.28
CA CYS A 209 -16.59 -9.06 -2.73
C CYS A 209 -17.23 -10.34 -2.18
N SER A 210 -18.40 -10.25 -1.56
CA SER A 210 -19.10 -11.41 -0.99
C SER A 210 -19.72 -12.34 -2.04
N ALA A 211 -20.00 -11.81 -3.23
CA ALA A 211 -20.55 -12.55 -4.36
C ALA A 211 -19.46 -13.22 -5.22
N TYR A 212 -18.18 -12.93 -4.98
CA TYR A 212 -17.05 -13.46 -5.74
C TYR A 212 -16.65 -14.85 -5.22
N PRO A 213 -16.79 -15.94 -6.01
CA PRO A 213 -16.62 -17.31 -5.54
C PRO A 213 -15.26 -17.61 -4.90
N GLU A 214 -14.18 -17.03 -5.42
CA GLU A 214 -12.79 -17.27 -5.00
C GLU A 214 -12.49 -16.72 -3.59
N TYR A 215 -13.40 -15.90 -3.05
CA TYR A 215 -13.33 -15.33 -1.71
C TYR A 215 -14.16 -16.07 -0.67
N GLU A 216 -14.76 -17.21 -1.03
CA GLU A 216 -15.45 -18.04 -0.05
C GLU A 216 -14.51 -18.41 1.12
N GLY A 217 -14.90 -18.04 2.34
CA GLY A 217 -14.09 -18.22 3.54
C GLY A 217 -12.89 -17.28 3.70
N LYS A 218 -12.67 -16.33 2.78
CA LYS A 218 -11.57 -15.35 2.83
C LYS A 218 -12.09 -13.96 3.19
N GLY A 219 -11.95 -13.61 4.47
CA GLY A 219 -12.41 -12.33 4.99
C GLY A 219 -13.89 -12.35 5.40
N ASN A 220 -14.36 -11.22 5.93
CA ASN A 220 -15.70 -11.11 6.53
C ASN A 220 -16.64 -10.25 5.66
N PHE A 221 -16.51 -10.32 4.33
CA PHE A 221 -17.23 -9.42 3.40
C PHE A 221 -18.74 -9.47 3.57
N LYS A 222 -19.31 -10.67 3.74
CA LYS A 222 -20.75 -10.85 3.96
C LYS A 222 -21.22 -10.21 5.27
N GLN A 223 -20.47 -10.40 6.35
CA GLN A 223 -20.77 -9.75 7.64
C GLN A 223 -20.63 -8.24 7.54
N THR A 224 -19.55 -7.74 6.92
CA THR A 224 -19.32 -6.31 6.73
C THR A 224 -20.40 -5.66 5.87
N TYR A 225 -20.86 -6.34 4.81
CA TYR A 225 -22.00 -5.90 4.01
C TYR A 225 -23.24 -5.69 4.87
N PHE A 226 -23.63 -6.69 5.67
CA PHE A 226 -24.78 -6.56 6.57
C PHE A 226 -24.62 -5.47 7.62
N VAL A 227 -23.43 -5.32 8.20
CA VAL A 227 -23.14 -4.22 9.15
C VAL A 227 -23.33 -2.86 8.48
N CYS A 228 -22.83 -2.69 7.25
CA CYS A 228 -22.99 -1.42 6.52
C CYS A 228 -24.46 -1.15 6.16
N LEU A 229 -25.22 -2.20 5.79
CA LEU A 229 -26.66 -2.06 5.53
C LEU A 229 -27.42 -1.58 6.77
N CYS A 230 -27.15 -2.14 7.95
CA CYS A 230 -27.81 -1.75 9.19
C CYS A 230 -27.60 -0.27 9.56
N VAL A 231 -26.49 0.33 9.10
CA VAL A 231 -26.15 1.73 9.34
C VAL A 231 -26.77 2.66 8.28
N THR A 232 -27.08 2.13 7.09
CA THR A 232 -27.46 2.93 5.91
C THR A 232 -28.94 2.83 5.53
N LYS A 233 -29.62 1.72 5.87
CA LYS A 233 -31.00 1.44 5.43
C LYS A 233 -31.99 1.40 6.60
N THR A 234 -33.26 1.71 6.29
CA THR A 234 -34.38 1.52 7.23
C THR A 234 -34.73 0.04 7.36
N GLN A 235 -35.40 -0.34 8.45
CA GLN A 235 -35.77 -1.74 8.75
C GLN A 235 -36.56 -2.43 7.61
N GLU A 236 -37.43 -1.70 6.92
CA GLU A 236 -38.22 -2.22 5.79
C GLU A 236 -37.34 -2.53 4.56
N GLN A 237 -36.37 -1.67 4.25
CA GLN A 237 -35.44 -1.88 3.16
C GLN A 237 -34.43 -3.00 3.47
N LEU A 238 -34.10 -3.21 4.74
CA LEU A 238 -33.26 -4.32 5.19
C LEU A 238 -33.94 -5.68 4.97
N MET A 239 -35.23 -5.77 5.27
CA MET A 239 -35.98 -7.02 5.12
C MET A 239 -36.05 -7.50 3.67
N GLN A 240 -36.15 -6.59 2.70
CA GLN A 240 -36.18 -6.92 1.28
C GLN A 240 -34.83 -7.45 0.78
N GLU A 241 -33.72 -6.84 1.21
CA GLU A 241 -32.37 -7.23 0.79
C GLU A 241 -31.88 -8.54 1.44
N VAL A 242 -32.41 -8.91 2.61
CA VAL A 242 -32.08 -10.20 3.28
C VAL A 242 -32.88 -11.37 2.70
N SER A 243 -33.99 -11.08 2.01
CA SER A 243 -34.84 -12.08 1.37
C SER A 243 -34.44 -12.42 -0.08
N GLU A 244 -33.51 -11.67 -0.67
CA GLU A 244 -32.88 -11.92 -1.97
C GLU A 244 -31.58 -12.72 -1.80
#